data_AF-A0AA36H9Z3-F1
#
_entry.id   AF-A0AA36H9Z3-F1
#
_cell.length_a   1.000
_cell.length_b   1.000
_cell.length_c   1.000
_cell.angle_alpha   90.00
_cell.angle_beta   90.00
_cell.angle_gamma   90.00
#
_symmetry.space_group_name_H-M   'P 1'
#
loop_
_entity.id
_entity.type
_entity.pdbx_description
1 polymer ?
#
loop_
_entity_poly.entity_id
_entity_poly.type
_entity_poly.pdbx_seq_one_letter_code
_entity_poly.pdbx_strand_id
1 'polypeptide(L)'
;MPSIIVTLGIGQDTNAEEALSKVLPKDSLFYGADPVRKINEDLFNKIGTFFPFAIGSRSRISNASVLINRTYVTRSVVHVELAYFLTEFIGFRVYDNLWIDIEGGEYELFPYFYRNGKLDEHGITLCQFNMEVHRPDEEQKELFRKFVLRILKDKRYAFFRPVQGRHMRLYFLNYSEEHCVSKYMLNQTMNF
;
A
#
# COMPACT_ATOMS: atom_id res chain seq x y z
N MET A 1 -9.41 -6.80 17.22
CA MET A 1 -8.06 -6.22 17.41
C MET A 1 -7.92 -5.00 16.52
N PRO A 2 -7.37 -3.89 17.01
CA PRO A 2 -7.21 -2.65 16.23
C PRO A 2 -6.27 -2.87 15.06
N SER A 3 -6.41 -2.08 14.01
CA SER A 3 -5.61 -2.22 12.79
C SER A 3 -4.84 -0.95 12.43
N ILE A 4 -3.66 -1.11 11.84
CA ILE A 4 -2.88 -0.01 11.25
C ILE A 4 -3.00 -0.07 9.73
N ILE A 5 -3.69 0.91 9.14
CA ILE A 5 -3.99 0.99 7.71
C ILE A 5 -3.20 2.13 7.09
N VAL A 6 -2.58 1.87 5.95
CA VAL A 6 -1.77 2.85 5.21
C VAL A 6 -2.26 2.96 3.76
N THR A 7 -2.51 4.17 3.28
CA THR A 7 -2.89 4.46 1.88
C THR A 7 -1.80 5.32 1.22
N LEU A 8 -1.32 4.89 0.06
CA LEU A 8 -0.36 5.60 -0.77
C LEU A 8 -1.04 6.03 -2.07
N GLY A 9 -1.06 7.34 -2.31
CA GLY A 9 -1.78 7.97 -3.42
C GLY A 9 -3.28 7.99 -3.16
N ILE A 10 -3.75 9.08 -2.55
CA ILE A 10 -5.15 9.23 -2.12
C ILE A 10 -6.05 9.61 -3.29
N GLY A 11 -5.54 10.35 -4.28
CA GLY A 11 -6.23 10.52 -5.56
C GLY A 11 -7.61 11.19 -5.49
N GLN A 12 -7.91 11.95 -4.42
CA GLN A 12 -9.19 12.63 -4.15
C GLN A 12 -10.40 11.70 -3.93
N ASP A 13 -10.18 10.41 -3.65
CA ASP A 13 -11.22 9.45 -3.30
C ASP A 13 -10.82 8.64 -2.06
N THR A 14 -11.57 8.78 -0.98
CA THR A 14 -11.34 8.05 0.29
C THR A 14 -12.53 7.18 0.68
N ASN A 15 -13.45 6.88 -0.25
CA ASN A 15 -14.69 6.18 0.08
C ASN A 15 -14.47 4.80 0.71
N ALA A 16 -13.43 4.10 0.26
CA ALA A 16 -13.11 2.77 0.74
C ALA A 16 -12.44 2.80 2.13
N GLU A 17 -11.56 3.77 2.39
CA GLU A 17 -11.01 4.04 3.73
C GLU A 17 -12.10 4.45 4.71
N GLU A 18 -13.03 5.33 4.29
CA GLU A 18 -14.17 5.74 5.11
C GLU A 18 -15.06 4.54 5.44
N ALA A 19 -15.36 3.67 4.46
CA ALA A 19 -16.15 2.47 4.68
C ALA A 19 -15.43 1.50 5.65
N LEU A 20 -14.12 1.32 5.48
CA LEU A 20 -13.32 0.45 6.33
C LEU A 20 -13.25 0.97 7.77
N SER A 21 -13.08 2.28 7.97
CA SER A 21 -13.01 2.90 9.30
C SER A 21 -14.28 2.68 10.13
N LYS A 22 -15.44 2.51 9.47
CA LYS A 22 -16.75 2.28 10.12
C LYS A 22 -16.92 0.85 10.63
N VAL A 23 -16.17 -0.11 10.09
CA VAL A 23 -16.29 -1.54 10.45
C VAL A 23 -15.14 -2.04 11.31
N LEU A 24 -14.00 -1.32 11.32
CA LEU A 24 -12.87 -1.63 12.17
C LEU A 24 -13.08 -1.14 13.61
N PRO A 25 -12.37 -1.72 14.60
CA PRO A 25 -12.35 -1.20 15.96
C PRO A 25 -11.95 0.29 16.00
N LYS A 26 -12.56 1.07 16.90
CA LYS A 26 -12.42 2.54 16.98
C LYS A 26 -10.99 3.03 17.20
N ASP A 27 -10.14 2.20 17.77
CA ASP A 27 -8.72 2.44 18.04
C ASP A 27 -7.81 2.02 16.88
N SER A 28 -8.38 1.64 15.73
CA SER A 28 -7.62 1.46 14.48
C SER A 28 -7.15 2.80 13.95
N LEU A 29 -5.94 2.83 13.39
CA LEU A 29 -5.27 4.03 12.92
C LEU A 29 -5.09 4.00 11.41
N PHE A 30 -5.29 5.15 10.77
CA PHE A 30 -5.18 5.34 9.33
C PHE A 30 -4.11 6.39 9.03
N TYR A 31 -3.26 6.10 8.04
CA TYR A 31 -2.19 6.98 7.60
C TYR A 31 -2.20 7.08 6.08
N GLY A 32 -2.21 8.30 5.54
CA GLY A 32 -2.36 8.54 4.11
C GLY A 32 -1.23 9.43 3.60
N ALA A 33 -0.62 9.08 2.47
CA ALA A 33 0.43 9.87 1.86
C ALA A 33 0.06 10.23 0.41
N ASP A 34 0.08 11.53 0.11
CA ASP A 34 -0.09 12.06 -1.25
C ASP A 34 0.64 13.40 -1.39
N PRO A 35 1.38 13.64 -2.50
CA PRO A 35 2.10 14.90 -2.69
C PRO A 35 1.17 16.11 -2.94
N VAL A 36 -0.09 15.90 -3.31
CA VAL A 36 -1.07 16.98 -3.52
C VAL A 36 -1.89 17.19 -2.25
N ARG A 37 -1.67 18.32 -1.57
CA ARG A 37 -2.43 18.68 -0.36
C ARG A 37 -3.89 19.00 -0.62
N LYS A 38 -4.14 19.77 -1.69
CA LYS A 38 -5.46 20.34 -1.98
C LYS A 38 -6.48 19.20 -2.12
N ILE A 39 -7.58 19.27 -1.37
CA ILE A 39 -8.64 18.26 -1.26
C ILE A 39 -8.22 17.01 -0.48
N ASN A 40 -7.08 16.40 -0.80
CA ASN A 40 -6.64 15.14 -0.16
C ASN A 40 -6.44 15.26 1.36
N GLU A 41 -5.86 16.37 1.82
CA GLU A 41 -5.66 16.61 3.26
C GLU A 41 -6.99 16.68 4.00
N ASP A 42 -7.96 17.43 3.49
CA ASP A 42 -9.28 17.59 4.10
C ASP A 42 -10.10 16.29 4.06
N LEU A 43 -9.96 15.49 3.01
CA LEU A 43 -10.62 14.19 2.91
C LEU A 43 -10.02 13.20 3.92
N PHE A 44 -8.69 13.05 3.89
CA PHE A 44 -8.03 12.01 4.68
C PHE A 44 -7.99 12.33 6.17
N ASN A 45 -7.88 13.60 6.57
CA ASN A 45 -7.89 14.02 7.98
C ASN A 45 -9.22 13.73 8.70
N LYS A 46 -10.30 13.38 7.98
CA LYS A 46 -11.55 12.88 8.59
C LYS A 46 -11.43 11.44 9.10
N ILE A 47 -10.43 10.71 8.62
CA ILE A 47 -10.25 9.27 8.82
C ILE A 47 -8.99 9.00 9.63
N GLY A 48 -7.90 9.72 9.34
CA GLY A 48 -6.59 9.46 9.89
C GLY A 48 -5.62 10.62 9.72
N THR A 49 -4.32 10.32 9.68
CA THR A 49 -3.26 11.32 9.54
C THR A 49 -2.78 11.42 8.09
N PHE A 50 -2.74 12.63 7.55
CA PHE A 50 -2.27 12.91 6.20
C PHE A 50 -0.79 13.35 6.16
N PHE A 51 -0.04 12.88 5.16
CA PHE A 51 1.35 13.25 4.88
C PHE A 51 1.52 13.82 3.46
N PRO A 52 2.06 15.05 3.31
CA PRO A 52 2.06 15.79 2.04
C PRO A 52 3.27 15.46 1.15
N PHE A 53 3.55 14.17 0.92
CA PHE A 53 4.64 13.71 0.06
C PHE A 53 4.28 12.41 -0.67
N ALA A 54 4.95 12.16 -1.78
CA ALA A 54 4.84 10.88 -2.48
C ALA A 54 5.65 9.80 -1.75
N ILE A 55 5.24 8.54 -1.89
CA ILE A 55 6.05 7.40 -1.46
C ILE A 55 6.73 6.78 -2.68
N GLY A 56 7.96 6.33 -2.52
CA GLY A 56 8.71 5.64 -3.56
C GLY A 56 9.77 4.69 -3.00
N SER A 57 10.60 4.14 -3.87
CA SER A 57 11.68 3.23 -3.47
C SER A 57 12.90 3.93 -2.86
N ARG A 58 12.96 5.27 -2.95
CA ARG A 58 14.06 6.10 -2.45
C ARG A 58 13.57 7.49 -2.07
N SER A 59 14.19 8.09 -1.06
CA SER A 59 13.98 9.49 -0.71
C SER A 59 14.70 10.39 -1.70
N ARG A 60 13.94 11.15 -2.50
CA ARG A 60 14.46 12.03 -3.56
C ARG A 60 13.43 13.07 -3.97
N ILE A 61 13.86 14.09 -4.69
CA ILE A 61 12.95 14.93 -5.49
C ILE A 61 12.93 14.33 -6.89
N SER A 62 11.76 13.91 -7.36
CA SER A 62 11.58 13.38 -8.73
C SER A 62 10.18 13.69 -9.25
N ASN A 63 9.98 13.43 -10.54
CA ASN A 63 8.69 13.62 -11.17
C ASN A 63 7.72 12.49 -10.79
N ALA A 64 6.49 12.87 -10.47
CA ALA A 64 5.34 11.96 -10.30
C ALA A 64 4.15 12.49 -11.10
N SER A 65 3.29 11.57 -11.56
CA SER A 65 1.96 11.92 -12.08
C SER A 65 1.05 12.20 -10.90
N VAL A 66 0.40 13.36 -10.88
CA VAL A 66 -0.48 13.77 -9.77
C VAL A 66 -1.80 14.32 -10.28
N LEU A 67 -2.88 14.08 -9.54
CA LEU A 67 -4.21 14.56 -9.88
C LEU A 67 -4.42 16.01 -9.43
N ILE A 68 -4.50 16.94 -10.37
CA ILE A 68 -4.78 18.36 -10.11
C ILE A 68 -5.95 18.79 -10.99
N ASN A 69 -7.01 19.35 -10.37
CA ASN A 69 -8.22 19.79 -11.06
C ASN A 69 -8.79 18.70 -12.02
N ARG A 70 -8.85 17.44 -11.53
CA ARG A 70 -9.34 16.27 -12.29
C ARG A 70 -8.51 15.88 -13.52
N THR A 71 -7.29 16.41 -13.65
CA THR A 71 -6.36 16.04 -14.73
C THR A 71 -5.04 15.57 -14.12
N TYR A 72 -4.50 14.50 -14.69
CA TYR A 72 -3.16 14.03 -14.33
C TYR A 72 -2.09 14.88 -14.99
N VAL A 73 -1.19 15.41 -14.18
CA VAL A 73 -0.08 16.25 -14.63
C VAL A 73 1.20 15.81 -13.96
N THR A 74 2.30 15.84 -14.70
CA THR A 74 3.63 15.56 -14.16
C THR A 74 4.09 16.73 -13.30
N ARG A 75 4.48 16.46 -12.04
CA ARG A 75 5.05 17.44 -11.12
C ARG A 75 6.29 16.90 -10.45
N SER A 76 7.25 17.77 -10.19
CA SER A 76 8.38 17.47 -9.32
C SER A 76 7.91 17.53 -7.87
N VAL A 77 8.04 16.41 -7.15
CA VAL A 77 7.55 16.24 -5.79
C VAL A 77 8.62 15.57 -4.92
N VAL A 78 8.48 15.73 -3.62
CA VAL A 78 9.29 14.99 -2.65
C VAL A 78 8.76 13.57 -2.57
N HIS A 79 9.63 12.60 -2.79
CA HIS A 79 9.41 11.20 -2.47
C HIS A 79 10.09 10.86 -1.16
N VAL A 80 9.41 10.13 -0.30
CA VAL A 80 9.96 9.47 0.89
C VAL A 80 10.01 7.97 0.61
N GLU A 81 11.12 7.34 0.98
CA GLU A 81 11.29 5.90 0.87
C GLU A 81 10.28 5.15 1.74
N LEU A 82 9.64 4.10 1.20
CA LEU A 82 8.54 3.39 1.87
C LEU A 82 8.91 2.85 3.26
N ALA A 83 10.05 2.17 3.41
CA ALA A 83 10.42 1.59 4.70
C ALA A 83 10.70 2.69 5.73
N TYR A 84 11.40 3.76 5.37
CA TYR A 84 11.62 4.95 6.19
C TYR A 84 10.31 5.63 6.58
N PHE A 85 9.35 5.74 5.67
CA PHE A 85 8.01 6.26 5.98
C PHE A 85 7.33 5.42 7.06
N LEU A 86 7.32 4.10 6.87
CA LEU A 86 6.70 3.19 7.84
C LEU A 86 7.45 3.20 9.19
N THR A 87 8.78 3.23 9.23
CA THR A 87 9.52 3.14 10.51
C THR A 87 9.69 4.47 11.23
N GLU A 88 9.90 5.58 10.52
CA GLU A 88 10.29 6.85 11.14
C GLU A 88 9.15 7.88 11.21
N PHE A 89 8.23 7.88 10.24
CA PHE A 89 7.09 8.80 10.28
C PHE A 89 5.90 8.20 11.02
N ILE A 90 5.57 6.94 10.72
CA ILE A 90 4.44 6.27 11.37
C ILE A 90 4.88 5.55 12.65
N GLY A 91 5.98 4.80 12.61
CA GLY A 91 6.59 4.25 13.83
C GLY A 91 6.15 2.85 14.26
N PHE A 92 5.32 2.14 13.48
CA PHE A 92 4.96 0.75 13.79
C PHE A 92 5.87 -0.27 13.11
N ARG A 93 5.87 -1.49 13.64
CA ARG A 93 6.53 -2.66 13.05
C ARG A 93 5.55 -3.63 12.39
N VAL A 94 4.27 -3.57 12.76
CA VAL A 94 3.22 -4.43 12.19
C VAL A 94 2.18 -3.53 11.54
N TYR A 95 1.96 -3.75 10.25
CA TYR A 95 0.97 -3.06 9.43
C TYR A 95 -0.08 -4.05 8.95
N ASP A 96 -1.34 -3.69 9.11
CA ASP A 96 -2.45 -4.58 8.83
C ASP A 96 -2.83 -4.57 7.36
N ASN A 97 -2.80 -3.40 6.73
CA ASN A 97 -3.06 -3.26 5.31
C ASN A 97 -2.32 -2.06 4.71
N LEU A 98 -1.71 -2.24 3.54
CA LEU A 98 -1.08 -1.20 2.75
C LEU A 98 -1.78 -1.11 1.39
N TRP A 99 -2.35 0.04 1.05
CA TRP A 99 -3.05 0.29 -0.21
C TRP A 99 -2.16 1.16 -1.09
N ILE A 100 -1.91 0.71 -2.32
CA ILE A 100 -0.89 1.29 -3.19
C ILE A 100 -1.53 1.65 -4.52
N ASP A 101 -1.65 2.94 -4.78
CA ASP A 101 -2.06 3.52 -6.04
C ASP A 101 -1.20 4.76 -6.32
N ILE A 102 0.00 4.55 -6.86
CA ILE A 102 1.03 5.60 -6.98
C ILE A 102 1.44 5.87 -8.43
N GLU A 103 0.50 5.72 -9.35
CA GLU A 103 0.59 6.18 -10.74
C GLU A 103 1.85 5.68 -11.49
N GLY A 104 2.17 4.39 -11.33
CA GLY A 104 3.32 3.72 -11.93
C GLY A 104 4.55 3.61 -11.01
N GLY A 105 4.54 4.26 -9.85
CA GLY A 105 5.62 4.11 -8.87
C GLY A 105 5.70 2.69 -8.25
N GLU A 106 4.63 1.90 -8.35
CA GLU A 106 4.51 0.60 -7.69
C GLU A 106 5.50 -0.45 -8.20
N TYR A 107 5.96 -0.34 -9.46
CA TYR A 107 6.95 -1.26 -10.02
C TYR A 107 8.28 -1.21 -9.27
N GLU A 108 8.69 -0.03 -8.79
CA GLU A 108 9.91 0.11 -7.99
C GLU A 108 9.74 -0.49 -6.58
N LEU A 109 8.50 -0.67 -6.11
CA LEU A 109 8.20 -1.21 -4.78
C LEU A 109 8.14 -2.73 -4.74
N PHE A 110 8.11 -3.44 -5.87
CA PHE A 110 8.04 -4.91 -5.89
C PHE A 110 9.06 -5.61 -4.97
N PRO A 111 10.35 -5.20 -4.90
CA PRO A 111 11.33 -5.84 -4.01
C PRO A 111 11.06 -5.70 -2.52
N TYR A 112 10.15 -4.82 -2.10
CA TYR A 112 9.80 -4.62 -0.70
C TYR A 112 9.09 -5.83 -0.11
N PHE A 113 8.27 -6.49 -0.92
CA PHE A 113 7.37 -7.55 -0.48
C PHE A 113 8.00 -8.95 -0.54
N TYR A 114 9.22 -9.08 -1.06
CA TYR A 114 9.91 -10.36 -1.09
C TYR A 114 10.35 -10.81 0.29
N ARG A 115 10.56 -12.12 0.45
CA ARG A 115 11.28 -12.66 1.61
C ARG A 115 12.74 -12.22 1.57
N ASN A 116 13.21 -11.73 2.71
CA ASN A 116 14.45 -10.98 2.88
C ASN A 116 14.52 -9.70 2.01
N GLY A 117 13.35 -9.13 1.69
CA GLY A 117 13.22 -7.88 0.96
C GLY A 117 13.32 -6.65 1.86
N LYS A 118 13.01 -5.47 1.32
CA LYS A 118 13.20 -4.19 2.03
C LYS A 118 12.38 -4.04 3.31
N LEU A 119 11.17 -4.56 3.35
CA LEU A 119 10.37 -4.55 4.59
C LEU A 119 11.02 -5.42 5.67
N ASP A 120 11.50 -6.61 5.30
CA ASP A 120 12.17 -7.53 6.23
C ASP A 120 13.49 -6.94 6.76
N GLU A 121 14.28 -6.31 5.89
CA GLU A 121 15.52 -5.61 6.28
C GLU A 121 15.25 -4.58 7.38
N HIS A 122 14.03 -4.03 7.45
CA HIS A 122 13.61 -3.01 8.41
C HIS A 122 12.71 -3.59 9.52
N GLY A 123 12.59 -4.92 9.62
CA GLY A 123 11.77 -5.60 10.63
C GLY A 123 10.29 -5.22 10.57
N ILE A 124 9.78 -4.96 9.37
CA ILE A 124 8.38 -4.62 9.13
C ILE A 124 7.61 -5.88 8.72
N THR A 125 6.58 -6.20 9.51
CA THR A 125 5.57 -7.20 9.17
C THR A 125 4.39 -6.50 8.51
N LEU A 126 4.04 -6.93 7.29
CA LEU A 126 2.85 -6.48 6.58
C LEU A 126 1.88 -7.65 6.42
N CYS A 127 0.67 -7.52 6.95
CA CYS A 127 -0.32 -8.59 6.91
C CYS A 127 -1.08 -8.65 5.60
N GLN A 128 -1.49 -7.51 5.05
CA GLN A 128 -2.20 -7.45 3.79
C GLN A 128 -1.65 -6.30 2.96
N PHE A 129 -1.72 -6.42 1.64
CA PHE A 129 -1.59 -5.26 0.77
C PHE A 129 -2.47 -5.36 -0.46
N ASN A 130 -2.94 -4.20 -0.89
CA ASN A 130 -3.70 -3.98 -2.09
C ASN A 130 -2.86 -3.11 -3.01
N MET A 131 -2.82 -3.46 -4.29
CA MET A 131 -2.00 -2.74 -5.26
C MET A 131 -2.75 -2.59 -6.57
N GLU A 132 -2.88 -1.35 -7.03
CA GLU A 132 -3.25 -1.05 -8.41
C GLU A 132 -1.96 -1.01 -9.25
N VAL A 133 -1.78 -2.03 -10.08
CA VAL A 133 -0.69 -2.09 -11.05
C VAL A 133 -1.17 -1.38 -12.31
N HIS A 134 -0.52 -0.26 -12.62
CA HIS A 134 -0.81 0.58 -13.75
C HIS A 134 -0.56 -0.17 -15.06
N ARG A 135 -0.97 0.42 -16.18
CA ARG A 135 -0.86 -0.26 -17.47
C ARG A 135 0.63 -0.39 -17.84
N PRO A 136 1.16 -1.62 -17.99
CA PRO A 136 2.59 -1.81 -18.16
C PRO A 136 3.03 -1.63 -19.62
N ASP A 137 4.25 -1.15 -19.81
CA ASP A 137 5.05 -1.39 -21.02
C ASP A 137 5.68 -2.81 -21.03
N GLU A 138 6.48 -3.15 -22.05
CA GLU A 138 7.08 -4.49 -22.16
C GLU A 138 8.08 -4.81 -21.04
N GLU A 139 8.84 -3.83 -20.56
CA GLU A 139 9.77 -4.04 -19.45
C GLU A 139 9.01 -4.25 -18.13
N GLN A 140 7.99 -3.44 -17.90
CA GLN A 140 7.11 -3.54 -16.74
C GLN A 140 6.33 -4.85 -16.70
N LYS A 141 5.93 -5.40 -17.86
CA LYS A 141 5.35 -6.77 -17.92
C LYS A 141 6.33 -7.82 -17.40
N GLU A 142 7.60 -7.72 -17.77
CA GLU A 142 8.62 -8.66 -17.31
C GLU A 142 8.93 -8.47 -15.81
N LEU A 143 8.97 -7.23 -15.32
CA LEU A 143 9.09 -6.93 -13.89
C LEU A 143 7.92 -7.53 -13.11
N PHE A 144 6.70 -7.34 -13.59
CA PHE A 144 5.50 -7.89 -12.97
C PHE A 144 5.50 -9.42 -12.97
N ARG A 145 5.88 -10.05 -14.09
CA ARG A 145 6.02 -11.51 -14.18
C ARG A 145 7.02 -12.03 -13.15
N LYS A 146 8.19 -11.40 -13.05
CA LYS A 146 9.22 -11.75 -12.04
C LYS A 146 8.71 -11.57 -10.62
N PHE A 147 7.98 -10.49 -10.36
CA PHE A 147 7.38 -10.21 -9.06
C PHE A 147 6.42 -11.32 -8.63
N VAL A 148 5.44 -11.67 -9.47
CA VAL A 148 4.48 -12.75 -9.17
C VAL A 148 5.18 -14.08 -8.94
N LEU A 149 6.11 -14.47 -9.82
CA LEU A 149 6.87 -15.71 -9.65
C LEU A 149 7.68 -15.72 -8.36
N ARG A 150 8.25 -14.58 -7.97
CA ARG A 150 9.01 -14.45 -6.73
C ARG A 150 8.10 -14.56 -5.50
N ILE A 151 6.94 -13.91 -5.50
CA ILE A 151 5.94 -14.03 -4.41
C ILE A 151 5.51 -15.48 -4.21
N LEU A 152 5.21 -16.20 -5.30
CA LEU A 152 4.83 -17.61 -5.25
C LEU A 152 5.96 -18.50 -4.71
N LYS A 153 7.22 -18.21 -5.08
CA LYS A 153 8.39 -18.94 -4.59
C LYS A 153 8.64 -18.69 -3.09
N ASP A 154 8.44 -17.46 -2.64
CA ASP A 154 8.71 -17.05 -1.26
C ASP A 154 7.70 -17.61 -0.25
N LYS A 155 6.53 -18.05 -0.72
CA LYS A 155 5.47 -18.70 0.08
C LYS A 155 5.09 -17.91 1.33
N ARG A 156 5.09 -16.57 1.23
CA ARG A 156 4.70 -15.64 2.29
C ARG A 156 3.29 -15.11 2.11
N TYR A 157 3.00 -14.65 0.89
CA TYR A 157 1.74 -14.00 0.56
C TYR A 157 0.90 -14.90 -0.35
N ALA A 158 -0.37 -15.09 0.01
CA ALA A 158 -1.34 -15.69 -0.87
C ALA A 158 -1.70 -14.65 -1.94
N PHE A 159 -1.50 -15.01 -3.21
CA PHE A 159 -1.86 -14.18 -4.35
C PHE A 159 -3.28 -14.51 -4.80
N PHE A 160 -4.21 -13.58 -4.57
CA PHE A 160 -5.61 -13.77 -4.96
C PHE A 160 -5.83 -13.42 -6.43
N ARG A 161 -6.95 -13.88 -6.97
CA ARG A 161 -7.33 -13.64 -8.37
C ARG A 161 -7.26 -12.13 -8.68
N PRO A 162 -6.44 -11.71 -9.66
CA PRO A 162 -6.41 -10.33 -10.12
C PRO A 162 -7.77 -9.89 -10.67
N VAL A 163 -8.14 -8.65 -10.39
CA VAL A 163 -9.31 -8.00 -11.00
C VAL A 163 -8.82 -7.04 -12.07
N GLN A 164 -9.16 -7.32 -13.33
CA GLN A 164 -8.77 -6.49 -14.47
C GLN A 164 -9.81 -5.39 -14.71
N GLY A 165 -9.39 -4.13 -14.60
CA GLY A 165 -10.10 -2.97 -15.11
C GLY A 165 -9.26 -2.26 -16.18
N ARG A 166 -9.19 -0.92 -16.11
CA ARG A 166 -8.18 -0.14 -16.86
C ARG A 166 -6.77 -0.47 -16.38
N HIS A 167 -6.63 -0.63 -15.07
CA HIS A 167 -5.46 -1.09 -14.35
C HIS A 167 -5.76 -2.44 -13.68
N MET A 168 -4.74 -3.13 -13.19
CA MET A 168 -4.90 -4.44 -12.56
C MET A 168 -4.87 -4.29 -11.05
N ARG A 169 -5.94 -4.73 -10.37
CA ARG A 169 -6.02 -4.67 -8.90
C ARG A 169 -5.68 -6.02 -8.31
N LEU A 170 -4.75 -6.00 -7.37
CA LEU A 170 -4.20 -7.18 -6.73
C LEU A 170 -4.41 -7.10 -5.23
N TYR A 171 -4.60 -8.27 -4.62
CA TYR A 171 -4.72 -8.42 -3.18
C TYR A 171 -3.85 -9.58 -2.70
N PHE A 172 -3.16 -9.33 -1.59
CA PHE A 172 -2.22 -10.26 -1.00
C PHE A 172 -2.46 -10.37 0.50
N LEU A 173 -2.42 -11.61 1.04
CA LEU A 173 -2.53 -11.90 2.46
C LEU A 173 -1.30 -12.68 2.94
N ASN A 174 -0.63 -12.18 3.96
CA ASN A 174 0.51 -12.84 4.59
C ASN A 174 0.03 -14.01 5.45
N TYR A 175 0.38 -15.21 5.03
CA TYR A 175 0.05 -16.44 5.75
C TYR A 175 1.28 -17.09 6.40
N SER A 176 2.47 -16.48 6.29
CA SER A 176 3.66 -16.98 6.97
C SER A 176 3.86 -16.39 8.36
N GLU A 177 3.19 -15.27 8.67
CA GLU A 177 3.30 -14.58 9.95
C GLU A 177 2.14 -14.96 10.88
N GLU A 178 2.46 -15.48 12.07
CA GLU A 178 1.48 -16.02 13.02
C GLU A 178 0.45 -14.96 13.42
N HIS A 179 0.87 -13.72 13.65
CA HIS A 179 -0.02 -12.61 13.98
C HIS A 179 -1.07 -12.39 12.88
N CYS A 180 -0.66 -12.38 11.62
CA CYS A 180 -1.55 -12.16 10.48
C CYS A 180 -2.52 -13.32 10.29
N VAL A 181 -2.03 -14.56 10.42
CA VAL A 181 -2.87 -15.78 10.35
C VAL A 181 -3.90 -15.78 11.47
N SER A 182 -3.47 -15.52 12.71
CA SER A 182 -4.37 -15.43 13.86
C SER A 182 -5.47 -14.42 13.59
N LYS A 183 -5.11 -13.17 13.25
CA LYS A 183 -6.07 -12.07 13.10
C LYS A 183 -7.03 -12.24 11.91
N TYR A 184 -6.56 -12.74 10.77
CA TYR A 184 -7.32 -12.69 9.50
C TYR A 184 -7.81 -14.02 8.98
N MET A 185 -7.26 -15.14 9.45
CA MET A 185 -7.63 -16.49 8.97
C MET A 185 -8.30 -17.32 10.06
N LEU A 186 -7.84 -17.21 11.31
CA LEU A 186 -8.32 -18.05 12.41
C LEU A 186 -9.33 -17.36 13.32
N ASN A 187 -9.26 -16.04 13.48
CA ASN A 187 -10.16 -15.28 14.35
C ASN A 187 -11.53 -14.99 13.72
N GLN A 188 -11.87 -15.71 12.64
CA GLN A 188 -13.27 -15.87 12.25
C GLN A 188 -13.83 -16.97 13.14
N THR A 189 -14.93 -16.69 13.84
CA THR A 189 -15.83 -17.68 14.42
C THR A 189 -16.27 -18.63 13.31
N MET A 190 -15.43 -19.64 13.00
CA MET A 190 -15.77 -20.70 12.08
C MET A 190 -16.67 -21.66 12.84
N ASN A 191 -17.97 -21.34 12.86
CA ASN A 191 -18.99 -22.34 13.04
C ASN A 191 -19.06 -23.14 11.74
N PHE A 192 -18.27 -24.20 11.66
CA PHE A 192 -18.55 -25.32 10.75
C PHE A 192 -19.67 -26.18 11.34
#